data_AF-A0A1V5FIS4-F1
#
_entry.id   AF-A0A1V5FIS4-F1
#
_cell.length_a   1.000
_cell.length_b   1.000
_cell.length_c   1.000
_cell.angle_alpha   90.00
_cell.angle_beta   90.00
_cell.angle_gamma   90.00
#
_symmetry.space_group_name_H-M   'P 1'
#
loop_
_entity.id
_entity.type
_entity.pdbx_description
1 polymer ?
#
loop_
_entity_poly.entity_id
_entity_poly.type
_entity_poly.pdbx_seq_one_letter_code
_entity_poly.pdbx_strand_id
1 'polypeptide(L)'
;MTGVREAAQAKQIALNIDNAAPEGVLRGDRAHILCALRNYAVNAVTYTEAGSITFRARIDTDDGDASLLRFEVEDSGIGISPEDLQRLFTVFEQADNSSTRKHGGLGVGLAITQKIARGMGGDAGCESTPGQGSTFWFTVRVRRQTL
;
A
#
# COMPACT_ATOMS: atom_id res chain seq x y z
N MET A 1 12.78 -5.98 3.56
CA MET A 1 11.81 -6.46 2.56
C MET A 1 12.25 -7.76 1.88
N THR A 2 13.17 -8.54 2.45
CA THR A 2 13.80 -9.71 1.81
C THR A 2 12.78 -10.73 1.28
N GLY A 3 11.76 -11.08 2.07
CA GLY A 3 10.74 -12.05 1.65
C GLY A 3 9.79 -11.59 0.54
N VAL A 4 9.54 -10.29 0.35
CA VAL A 4 8.68 -9.78 -0.74
C VAL A 4 9.36 -10.00 -2.09
N ARG A 5 10.66 -9.69 -2.15
CA ARG A 5 11.44 -9.84 -3.38
C ARG A 5 11.62 -11.31 -3.77
N GLU A 6 11.91 -12.17 -2.79
CA GLU A 6 12.02 -13.62 -3.00
C GLU A 6 10.69 -14.22 -3.49
N ALA A 7 9.58 -13.86 -2.85
CA ALA A 7 8.26 -14.34 -3.25
C ALA A 7 7.83 -13.84 -4.64
N ALA A 8 8.10 -12.57 -4.96
CA ALA A 8 7.86 -12.03 -6.30
C ALA A 8 8.71 -12.75 -7.36
N GLN A 9 9.99 -13.01 -7.06
CA GLN A 9 10.88 -13.73 -7.97
C GLN A 9 10.43 -15.18 -8.20
N ALA A 10 9.99 -15.88 -7.14
CA ALA A 10 9.47 -17.24 -7.25
C ALA A 10 8.22 -17.31 -8.14
N LYS A 11 7.40 -16.26 -8.16
CA LYS A 11 6.22 -16.10 -9.02
C LYS A 11 6.51 -15.42 -10.36
N GLN A 12 7.77 -15.04 -10.63
CA GLN A 12 8.17 -14.27 -11.81
C GLN A 12 7.39 -12.95 -11.99
N ILE A 13 7.01 -12.31 -10.88
CA ILE A 13 6.35 -11.01 -10.88
C ILE A 13 7.40 -9.91 -11.08
N ALA A 14 7.18 -9.02 -12.04
CA ALA A 14 8.01 -7.84 -12.24
C ALA A 14 7.81 -6.84 -11.08
N LEU A 15 8.91 -6.38 -10.48
CA LEU A 15 8.88 -5.33 -9.47
C LEU A 15 9.38 -4.02 -10.09
N ASN A 16 8.50 -3.02 -10.13
CA ASN A 16 8.79 -1.72 -10.70
C ASN A 16 8.80 -0.65 -9.61
N ILE A 17 9.69 0.32 -9.74
CA ILE A 17 9.66 1.56 -8.97
C ILE A 17 9.46 2.68 -9.97
N ASP A 18 8.34 3.36 -9.87
CA ASP A 18 8.07 4.57 -10.64
C ASP A 18 8.51 5.77 -9.81
N ASN A 19 9.71 6.27 -10.19
CA ASN A 19 10.50 7.20 -9.41
C ASN A 19 10.05 8.65 -9.64
N ALA A 20 8.83 8.97 -9.24
CA ALA A 20 8.33 10.33 -9.08
C ALA A 20 8.58 10.89 -7.66
N ALA A 21 9.50 10.27 -6.90
CA ALA A 21 9.76 10.64 -5.52
C ALA A 21 10.24 12.11 -5.46
N PRO A 22 9.67 12.93 -4.56
CA PRO A 22 10.08 14.33 -4.46
C PRO A 22 11.54 14.46 -4.04
N GLU A 23 12.25 15.39 -4.69
CA GLU A 23 13.62 15.73 -4.36
C GLU A 23 13.71 16.42 -2.98
N GLY A 24 14.79 16.15 -2.25
CA GLY A 24 15.10 16.78 -0.96
C GLY A 24 14.93 15.87 0.25
N VAL A 25 15.26 16.41 1.43
CA VAL A 25 15.15 15.70 2.71
C VAL A 25 13.80 16.02 3.34
N LEU A 26 12.98 14.99 3.51
CA LEU A 26 11.68 15.08 4.17
C LEU A 26 11.76 14.49 5.57
N ARG A 27 11.15 15.17 6.55
CA ARG A 27 11.07 14.68 7.92
C ARG A 27 9.71 14.02 8.17
N GLY A 28 9.75 12.74 8.55
CA GLY A 28 8.59 11.93 8.89
C GLY A 28 8.98 10.64 9.60
N ASP A 29 7.99 9.82 9.98
CA ASP A 29 8.23 8.55 10.66
C ASP A 29 8.51 7.43 9.65
N ARG A 30 9.81 7.21 9.38
CA ARG A 30 10.27 6.18 8.45
C ARG A 30 9.81 4.77 8.85
N ALA A 31 9.76 4.46 10.14
CA ALA A 31 9.43 3.11 10.60
C ALA A 31 7.96 2.77 10.30
N HIS A 32 7.06 3.72 10.58
CA HIS A 32 5.65 3.60 10.26
C HIS A 32 5.37 3.57 8.75
N ILE A 33 6.05 4.41 7.94
CA ILE A 33 5.93 4.38 6.47
C ILE A 33 6.35 3.02 5.91
N LEU A 34 7.50 2.48 6.37
CA LEU A 34 7.97 1.16 5.93
C LEU A 34 7.03 0.03 6.38
N CYS A 35 6.40 0.17 7.55
CA CYS A 35 5.38 -0.77 8.03
C CYS A 35 4.17 -0.80 7.08
N ALA A 36 3.63 0.37 6.75
CA ALA A 36 2.51 0.53 5.81
C ALA A 36 2.84 -0.04 4.41
N LEU A 37 3.97 0.36 3.83
CA LEU A 37 4.43 -0.13 2.52
C LEU A 37 4.61 -1.65 2.52
N ARG A 38 5.15 -2.23 3.59
CA ARG A 38 5.33 -3.69 3.69
C ARG A 38 3.99 -4.41 3.69
N ASN A 39 2.97 -3.88 4.36
CA ASN A 39 1.64 -4.51 4.39
C ASN A 39 1.04 -4.56 2.98
N TYR A 40 1.12 -3.46 2.22
CA TYR A 40 0.65 -3.43 0.85
C TYR A 40 1.47 -4.33 -0.08
N ALA A 41 2.79 -4.33 0.05
CA ALA A 41 3.67 -5.18 -0.76
C ALA A 41 3.40 -6.68 -0.54
N VAL A 42 3.15 -7.09 0.70
CA VAL A 42 2.78 -8.48 1.02
C VAL A 42 1.44 -8.84 0.39
N ASN A 43 0.43 -7.96 0.47
CA ASN A 43 -0.86 -8.18 -0.19
C ASN A 43 -0.69 -8.32 -1.71
N ALA A 44 0.01 -7.39 -2.35
CA ALA A 44 0.25 -7.39 -3.78
C ALA A 44 0.90 -8.71 -4.25
N VAL A 45 1.94 -9.18 -3.57
CA VAL A 45 2.60 -10.46 -3.91
C VAL A 45 1.70 -11.66 -3.62
N THR A 46 0.89 -11.63 -2.56
CA THR A 46 -0.05 -12.72 -2.26
C THR A 46 -1.08 -12.90 -3.37
N TYR A 47 -1.69 -11.81 -3.84
CA TYR A 47 -2.84 -11.83 -4.76
C TYR A 47 -2.50 -11.68 -6.25
N THR A 48 -1.22 -11.45 -6.57
CA THR A 48 -0.72 -11.52 -7.94
C THR A 48 -0.13 -12.91 -8.17
N GLU A 49 -0.64 -13.63 -9.17
CA GLU A 49 -0.09 -14.92 -9.60
C GLU A 49 1.02 -14.75 -10.65
N ALA A 50 0.83 -13.81 -11.58
CA ALA A 50 1.79 -13.39 -12.59
C ALA A 50 1.52 -11.92 -12.98
N GLY A 51 2.51 -11.24 -13.55
CA GLY A 51 2.40 -9.84 -13.99
C GLY A 51 3.37 -8.92 -13.27
N SER A 52 2.88 -7.80 -12.73
CA SER A 52 3.73 -6.77 -12.13
C SER A 52 3.18 -6.14 -10.87
N ILE A 53 4.10 -5.65 -10.03
CA ILE A 53 3.81 -4.79 -8.90
C ILE A 53 4.64 -3.52 -9.05
N THR A 54 3.99 -2.36 -8.98
CA THR A 54 4.61 -1.05 -9.14
C THR A 54 4.49 -0.23 -7.86
N PHE A 55 5.62 0.26 -7.36
CA PHE A 55 5.70 1.15 -6.21
C PHE A 55 5.81 2.61 -6.68
N ARG A 56 5.00 3.50 -6.08
CA ARG A 56 5.06 4.95 -6.33
C ARG A 56 5.14 5.74 -5.04
N ALA A 57 5.82 6.87 -5.10
CA ALA A 57 5.76 7.93 -4.11
C ALA A 57 5.65 9.26 -4.84
N ARG A 58 4.64 10.08 -4.52
CA ARG A 58 4.42 11.39 -5.15
C ARG A 58 3.88 12.40 -4.16
N ILE A 59 4.13 13.68 -4.40
CA ILE A 59 3.44 14.75 -3.66
C ILE A 59 2.00 14.82 -4.17
N ASP A 60 1.05 14.69 -3.25
CA ASP A 60 -0.38 14.82 -3.51
C ASP A 60 -0.84 16.27 -3.33
N THR A 61 -0.27 16.96 -2.34
CA THR A 61 -0.51 18.39 -2.08
C THR A 61 0.74 18.99 -1.44
N ASP A 62 1.12 20.21 -1.84
CA ASP A 62 2.23 20.96 -1.23
C ASP A 62 1.72 22.28 -0.65
N ASP A 63 1.81 22.44 0.67
CA ASP A 63 1.41 23.67 1.37
C ASP A 63 2.62 24.57 1.69
N GLY A 64 3.80 24.27 1.12
CA GLY A 64 5.05 25.01 1.35
C GLY A 64 5.83 24.51 2.58
N ASP A 65 5.24 24.63 3.77
CA ASP A 65 5.89 24.19 5.03
C ASP A 65 5.75 22.68 5.28
N ALA A 66 4.72 22.08 4.69
CA ALA A 66 4.45 20.66 4.78
C ALA A 66 3.76 20.18 3.50
N SER A 67 4.09 18.96 3.09
CA SER A 67 3.52 18.33 1.90
C SER A 67 2.81 17.06 2.32
N LEU A 68 1.74 16.72 1.62
CA LEU A 68 1.06 15.45 1.73
C LEU A 68 1.71 14.49 0.71
N LEU A 69 2.46 13.52 1.20
CA LEU A 69 3.14 12.53 0.37
C LEU A 69 2.25 11.30 0.24
N ARG A 70 1.93 10.91 -0.99
CA ARG A 70 1.15 9.72 -1.32
C ARG A 70 2.07 8.59 -1.77
N PHE A 71 1.95 7.46 -1.09
CA PHE A 71 2.58 6.20 -1.45
C PHE A 71 1.55 5.28 -2.07
N GLU A 72 1.94 4.54 -3.10
CA GLU A 72 1.10 3.54 -3.73
C GLU A 72 1.84 2.25 -4.01
N VAL A 73 1.07 1.17 -3.96
CA VAL A 73 1.45 -0.15 -4.46
C VAL A 73 0.33 -0.59 -5.40
N GLU A 74 0.63 -0.61 -6.69
CA GLU A 74 -0.25 -1.12 -7.73
C GLU A 74 0.16 -2.56 -8.07
N ASP A 75 -0.81 -3.46 -8.13
CA ASP A 75 -0.64 -4.84 -8.53
C ASP A 75 -1.56 -5.18 -9.71
N SER A 76 -1.15 -6.14 -10.54
CA SER A 76 -1.95 -6.68 -11.66
C SER A 76 -2.67 -7.99 -11.30
N GLY A 77 -3.00 -8.19 -10.02
CA GLY A 77 -3.58 -9.42 -9.50
C GLY A 77 -5.06 -9.57 -9.79
N ILE A 78 -5.73 -10.40 -8.99
CA ILE A 78 -7.14 -10.76 -9.17
C ILE A 78 -8.13 -9.59 -9.03
N GLY A 79 -7.69 -8.46 -8.48
CA GLY A 79 -8.58 -7.35 -8.13
C GLY A 79 -9.59 -7.68 -7.02
N ILE A 80 -10.44 -6.72 -6.71
CA ILE A 80 -11.38 -6.78 -5.58
C ILE A 80 -12.77 -6.38 -6.08
N SER A 81 -13.81 -7.11 -5.66
CA SER A 81 -15.19 -6.76 -6.01
C SER A 81 -15.60 -5.42 -5.35
N PRO A 82 -16.51 -4.63 -5.96
CA PRO A 82 -16.99 -3.40 -5.33
C PRO A 82 -17.59 -3.61 -3.93
N GLU A 83 -18.21 -4.76 -3.68
CA GLU A 83 -18.79 -5.11 -2.38
C GLU A 83 -17.71 -5.36 -1.32
N ASP A 84 -16.66 -6.11 -1.67
CA ASP A 84 -15.53 -6.36 -0.77
C ASP A 84 -14.70 -5.10 -0.53
N LEU A 85 -14.59 -4.22 -1.53
CA LEU A 85 -13.82 -2.97 -1.45
C LEU A 85 -14.40 -2.02 -0.39
N GLN A 86 -15.72 -1.96 -0.24
CA GLN A 86 -16.39 -1.15 0.79
C GLN A 86 -16.08 -1.62 2.21
N ARG A 87 -15.76 -2.90 2.36
CA ARG A 87 -15.53 -3.58 3.65
C ARG A 87 -14.03 -3.78 3.93
N LEU A 88 -13.17 -3.33 3.03
CA LEU A 88 -11.74 -3.65 3.06
C LEU A 88 -10.99 -3.11 4.29
N PHE A 89 -11.46 -1.99 4.85
CA PHE A 89 -10.86 -1.33 6.01
C PHE A 89 -11.66 -1.53 7.30
N THR A 90 -12.74 -2.32 7.30
CA THR A 90 -13.47 -2.66 8.52
C THR A 90 -12.71 -3.75 9.27
N VAL A 91 -12.26 -3.43 10.49
CA VAL A 91 -11.28 -4.20 11.29
C VAL A 91 -11.72 -5.64 11.62
N PHE A 92 -12.97 -6.02 11.35
CA PHE A 92 -13.56 -7.26 11.86
C PHE A 92 -14.27 -8.15 10.84
N GLU A 93 -14.48 -7.75 9.58
CA GLU A 93 -15.21 -8.59 8.61
C GLU A 93 -14.30 -9.53 7.80
N GLN A 94 -13.00 -9.23 7.67
CA GLN A 94 -12.08 -10.07 6.90
C GLN A 94 -11.75 -11.43 7.56
N ALA A 95 -12.23 -11.66 8.80
CA ALA A 95 -12.11 -12.94 9.49
C ALA A 95 -13.17 -13.99 9.08
N ASP A 96 -14.31 -13.56 8.53
CA ASP A 96 -15.44 -14.45 8.19
C ASP A 96 -15.47 -14.92 6.73
N ASN A 97 -14.74 -14.26 5.83
CA ASN A 97 -14.70 -14.65 4.42
C ASN A 97 -13.78 -15.87 4.19
N SER A 98 -14.32 -16.95 3.64
CA SER A 98 -13.61 -18.23 3.40
C SER A 98 -12.34 -18.12 2.52
N SER A 99 -12.20 -17.02 1.77
CA SER A 99 -11.04 -16.70 0.91
C SER A 99 -9.79 -16.25 1.69
N THR A 100 -9.93 -15.59 2.85
CA THR A 100 -8.77 -15.20 3.68
C THR A 100 -8.14 -16.39 4.39
N ARG A 101 -8.91 -17.45 4.69
CA ARG A 101 -8.39 -18.72 5.25
C ARG A 101 -7.45 -19.46 4.29
N LYS A 102 -7.62 -19.33 2.97
CA LYS A 102 -6.70 -19.93 1.97
C LYS A 102 -5.34 -19.23 1.89
N HIS A 103 -5.26 -17.94 2.26
CA HIS A 103 -4.06 -17.12 2.11
C HIS A 103 -3.52 -16.53 3.43
N GLY A 104 -4.10 -16.90 4.57
CA GLY A 104 -3.52 -16.73 5.91
C GLY A 104 -3.47 -15.29 6.47
N GLY A 105 -4.18 -14.33 5.87
CA GLY A 105 -4.19 -12.94 6.34
C GLY A 105 -5.32 -12.65 7.32
N LEU A 106 -5.01 -12.12 8.51
CA LEU A 106 -6.01 -11.64 9.49
C LEU A 106 -6.75 -10.35 9.06
N GLY A 107 -6.46 -9.80 7.87
CA GLY A 107 -6.95 -8.47 7.44
C GLY A 107 -6.40 -7.28 8.22
N VAL A 108 -5.60 -7.54 9.26
CA VAL A 108 -5.04 -6.55 10.19
C VAL A 108 -4.11 -5.55 9.50
N GLY A 109 -3.41 -5.95 8.44
CA GLY A 109 -2.41 -5.10 7.76
C GLY A 109 -3.01 -3.83 7.17
N LEU A 110 -4.22 -3.89 6.61
CA LEU A 110 -4.89 -2.73 6.00
C LEU A 110 -5.42 -1.76 7.07
N ALA A 111 -6.02 -2.30 8.13
CA ALA A 111 -6.46 -1.52 9.28
C ALA A 111 -5.30 -0.81 10.00
N ILE A 112 -4.17 -1.50 10.20
CA ILE A 112 -2.94 -0.90 10.75
C ILE A 112 -2.45 0.21 9.83
N THR A 113 -2.42 -0.03 8.51
CA THR A 113 -1.95 0.97 7.54
C THR A 113 -2.81 2.23 7.58
N GLN A 114 -4.13 2.10 7.65
CA GLN A 114 -5.03 3.24 7.79
C GLN A 114 -4.82 3.98 9.11
N LYS A 115 -4.63 3.27 10.23
CA LYS A 115 -4.34 3.89 11.53
C LYS A 115 -3.02 4.65 11.52
N ILE A 116 -1.98 4.08 10.91
CA ILE A 116 -0.68 4.72 10.72
C ILE A 116 -0.84 6.00 9.90
N ALA A 117 -1.47 5.92 8.73
CA ALA A 117 -1.64 7.07 7.83
C ALA A 117 -2.37 8.22 8.52
N ARG A 118 -3.49 7.93 9.20
CA ARG A 118 -4.25 8.91 9.98
C ARG A 118 -3.46 9.48 11.15
N GLY A 119 -2.68 8.65 11.85
CA GLY A 119 -1.77 9.10 12.91
C GLY A 119 -0.66 10.03 12.40
N MET A 120 -0.33 9.94 11.11
CA MET A 120 0.63 10.80 10.42
C MET A 120 -0.04 11.96 9.67
N GLY A 121 -1.32 12.25 9.93
CA GLY A 121 -2.05 13.37 9.35
C GLY A 121 -2.42 13.20 7.87
N GLY A 122 -2.49 11.96 7.38
CA GLY A 122 -3.03 11.62 6.06
C GLY A 122 -4.19 10.62 6.17
N ASP A 123 -4.39 9.82 5.13
CA ASP A 123 -5.41 8.78 5.07
C ASP A 123 -4.96 7.59 4.20
N ALA A 124 -5.76 6.53 4.12
CA ALA A 124 -5.46 5.36 3.30
C ALA A 124 -6.70 4.87 2.55
N GLY A 125 -6.47 4.29 1.37
CA GLY A 125 -7.54 3.76 0.53
C GLY A 125 -7.05 2.73 -0.48
N CYS A 126 -7.99 2.27 -1.31
CA CYS A 126 -7.73 1.31 -2.38
C CYS A 126 -8.68 1.59 -3.55
N GLU A 127 -8.16 1.48 -4.76
CA GLU A 127 -8.91 1.45 -6.01
C GLU A 127 -8.66 0.09 -6.67
N SER A 128 -9.70 -0.60 -7.12
CA SER A 128 -9.54 -1.96 -7.64
C SER A 128 -10.64 -2.31 -8.62
N THR A 129 -10.31 -3.15 -9.59
CA THR A 129 -11.28 -3.73 -10.53
C THR A 129 -11.03 -5.22 -10.66
N PRO A 130 -12.07 -6.08 -10.53
CA PRO A 130 -11.91 -7.52 -10.67
C PRO A 130 -11.22 -7.91 -11.98
N GLY A 131 -10.20 -8.76 -11.89
CA GLY A 131 -9.39 -9.24 -13.00
C GLY A 131 -8.39 -8.23 -13.58
N GLN A 132 -8.33 -7.00 -13.05
CA GLN A 132 -7.40 -5.96 -13.52
C GLN A 132 -6.37 -5.53 -12.45
N GLY A 133 -6.52 -6.02 -11.22
CA GLY A 133 -5.63 -5.70 -10.11
C GLY A 133 -6.13 -4.56 -9.22
N SER A 134 -5.23 -4.05 -8.38
CA SER A 134 -5.55 -3.05 -7.35
C SER A 134 -4.44 -2.03 -7.16
N THR A 135 -4.82 -0.80 -6.82
CA THR A 135 -3.91 0.25 -6.33
C THR A 135 -4.24 0.56 -4.88
N PHE A 136 -3.39 0.10 -3.98
CA PHE A 136 -3.45 0.45 -2.56
C PHE A 136 -2.61 1.69 -2.31
N TRP A 137 -3.16 2.63 -1.55
CA TRP A 137 -2.50 3.90 -1.31
C TRP A 137 -2.64 4.36 0.13
N PHE A 138 -1.69 5.17 0.57
CA PHE A 138 -1.77 5.94 1.80
C PHE A 138 -1.05 7.27 1.65
N THR A 139 -1.51 8.27 2.39
CA THR A 139 -0.90 9.58 2.46
C THR A 139 -0.32 9.84 3.85
N VAL A 140 0.74 10.63 3.91
CA VAL A 140 1.35 11.08 5.16
C VAL A 140 1.75 12.54 5.04
N ARG A 141 1.53 13.31 6.12
CA ARG A 141 2.00 14.68 6.22
C ARG A 141 3.49 14.66 6.55
N VAL A 142 4.31 15.25 5.69
CA VAL A 142 5.76 15.38 5.89
C VAL A 142 6.16 16.85 5.85
N ARG A 143 7.22 17.20 6.59
CA ARG A 143 7.78 18.55 6.54
C ARG A 143 9.02 18.57 5.69
N ARG A 144 9.20 19.64 4.91
CA ARG A 144 10.46 19.89 4.21
C ARG A 144 11.53 20.23 5.25
N GLN A 145 12.67 19.56 5.18
CA GLN A 145 13.81 19.95 6.00
C GLN A 145 14.56 21.05 5.27
N THR A 146 14.42 22.29 5.74
CA THR A 146 15.30 23.38 5.33
C THR A 146 16.69 23.09 5.91
N LEU A 147 17.71 23.08 5.05
CA LEU A 147 19.12 23.00 5.45
C LEU A 147 19.57 24.28 6.15
#